data_AF-A0A175QBF1-F1
#
_entry.id   AF-A0A175QBF1-F1
#
_cell.length_a   1.000
_cell.length_b   1.000
_cell.length_c   1.000
_cell.angle_alpha   90.00
_cell.angle_beta   90.00
_cell.angle_gamma   90.00
#
_symmetry.space_group_name_H-M   'P 1'
#
loop_
_entity.id
_entity.type
_entity.pdbx_description
1 polymer ?
#
loop_
_entity_poly.entity_id
_entity_poly.type
_entity_poly.pdbx_seq_one_letter_code
_entity_poly.pdbx_strand_id
1 'polypeptide(L)'
;MALSTACRAVALSRRKGDGDGLADARQAVDRAKRALGERGPVWWSDGAPDLNRRLVRNTPYADWYAGLESEQDGARDRTEPGDTPEV
;
A
#
# COMPACT_ATOMS: atom_id res chain seq x y z
N MET A 1 -1.36 -15.63 16.80
CA MET A 1 -1.43 -15.00 15.46
C MET A 1 -2.13 -13.63 15.52
N ALA A 2 -1.51 -12.60 16.09
CA ALA A 2 -2.17 -11.29 16.29
C ALA A 2 -2.35 -10.49 14.99
N LEU A 3 -1.34 -10.51 14.10
CA LEU A 3 -1.38 -9.78 12.82
C LEU A 3 -2.48 -10.30 11.88
N SER A 4 -2.58 -11.62 11.70
CA SER A 4 -3.60 -12.22 10.84
C SER A 4 -5.03 -11.89 11.30
N THR A 5 -5.27 -11.88 12.61
CA THR A 5 -6.57 -11.47 13.18
C THR A 5 -6.88 -10.00 12.89
N ALA A 6 -5.90 -9.10 13.08
CA ALA A 6 -6.07 -7.69 12.80
C ALA A 6 -6.33 -7.42 11.30
N CYS A 7 -5.62 -8.10 10.40
CA CYS A 7 -5.87 -8.02 8.95
C CYS A 7 -7.29 -8.48 8.58
N ARG A 8 -7.80 -9.54 9.23
CA ARG A 8 -9.19 -10.00 9.03
C ARG A 8 -10.21 -8.97 9.53
N ALA A 9 -9.95 -8.31 10.66
CA ALA A 9 -10.82 -7.25 11.19
C ALA A 9 -10.92 -6.04 10.24
N VAL A 10 -9.82 -5.67 9.58
CA VAL A 10 -9.82 -4.63 8.52
C VAL A 10 -10.75 -5.04 7.37
N ALA A 11 -10.62 -6.27 6.89
CA ALA A 11 -11.45 -6.76 5.78
C ALA A 11 -12.95 -6.80 6.16
N LEU A 12 -13.28 -7.20 7.39
CA LEU A 12 -14.66 -7.23 7.89
C LEU A 12 -15.24 -5.82 8.01
N SER A 13 -14.50 -4.88 8.60
CA SER A 13 -14.99 -3.50 8.80
C SER A 13 -15.22 -2.78 7.47
N ARG A 14 -14.36 -3.01 6.46
CA ARG A 14 -14.57 -2.51 5.09
C ARG A 14 -15.86 -3.06 4.46
N ARG A 15 -16.13 -4.36 4.61
CA ARG A 15 -17.36 -4.98 4.08
C ARG A 15 -18.62 -4.46 4.76
N LYS A 16 -18.53 -4.13 6.05
CA LYS A 16 -19.65 -3.58 6.83
C LYS A 16 -19.87 -2.08 6.65
N GLY A 17 -18.95 -1.36 6.01
CA GLY A 17 -18.97 0.10 5.95
C GLY A 17 -18.73 0.75 7.31
N ASP A 18 -18.12 0.03 8.26
CA ASP A 18 -17.87 0.49 9.61
C ASP A 18 -16.55 1.30 9.66
N GLY A 19 -16.68 2.62 9.67
CA GLY A 19 -15.55 3.55 9.66
C GLY A 19 -14.72 3.50 10.94
N ASP A 20 -15.38 3.42 12.09
CA ASP A 20 -14.72 3.39 13.40
C ASP A 20 -14.04 2.03 13.61
N GLY A 21 -14.74 0.93 13.30
CA GLY A 21 -14.15 -0.41 13.32
C GLY A 21 -12.96 -0.55 12.36
N LEU A 22 -12.98 0.15 11.22
CA LEU A 22 -11.85 0.20 10.30
C LEU A 22 -10.64 0.94 10.90
N ALA A 23 -10.87 2.06 11.60
CA ALA A 23 -9.81 2.80 12.28
C ALA A 23 -9.14 1.93 13.37
N ASP A 24 -9.95 1.28 14.20
CA ASP A 24 -9.47 0.40 15.28
C ASP A 24 -8.70 -0.80 14.74
N ALA A 25 -9.22 -1.45 13.69
CA ALA A 25 -8.56 -2.57 13.05
C ALA A 25 -7.20 -2.17 12.45
N ARG A 26 -7.10 -0.98 11.84
CA ARG A 26 -5.84 -0.44 11.32
C ARG A 26 -4.83 -0.17 12.43
N GLN A 27 -5.27 0.38 13.57
CA GLN A 27 -4.39 0.54 14.74
C GLN A 27 -3.91 -0.81 15.29
N ALA A 28 -4.78 -1.83 15.32
CA ALA A 28 -4.41 -3.17 15.77
C ALA A 28 -3.34 -3.80 14.87
N VAL A 29 -3.44 -3.63 13.55
CA VAL A 29 -2.39 -4.05 12.60
C VAL A 29 -1.08 -3.34 12.91
N ASP A 30 -1.11 -2.02 13.09
CA ASP A 30 0.09 -1.23 13.34
C ASP A 30 0.79 -1.63 14.66
N ARG A 31 0.03 -1.94 15.71
CA ARG A 31 0.57 -2.52 16.96
C ARG A 31 1.20 -3.90 16.72
N ALA A 32 0.51 -4.78 15.99
CA ALA A 32 1.02 -6.12 15.71
C ALA A 32 2.32 -6.07 14.88
N LYS A 33 2.41 -5.19 13.89
CA LYS A 33 3.63 -5.01 13.07
C LYS A 33 4.81 -4.48 13.86
N ARG A 34 4.59 -3.52 14.77
CA ARG A 34 5.64 -3.04 15.69
C ARG A 34 6.13 -4.15 16.60
N ALA A 35 5.22 -4.93 17.19
CA ALA A 35 5.58 -6.05 18.05
C ALA A 35 6.39 -7.14 17.32
N LEU A 36 6.18 -7.29 16.00
CA LEU A 36 6.94 -8.21 15.16
C LEU A 36 8.29 -7.65 14.67
N GLY A 37 8.59 -6.37 14.92
CA GLY A 37 9.79 -5.70 14.42
C GLY A 37 9.72 -5.21 12.98
N GLU A 38 8.61 -5.42 12.26
CA GLU A 38 8.41 -4.94 10.88
C GLU A 38 8.45 -3.40 10.76
N ARG A 39 8.23 -2.71 11.87
CA ARG A 39 8.27 -1.23 11.97
C ARG A 39 9.27 -0.77 13.04
N GLY A 40 10.44 -1.40 13.06
CA GLY A 40 11.59 -1.01 13.86
C GLY A 40 12.51 -0.01 13.13
N PRO A 41 13.69 0.29 13.70
CA PRO A 41 14.70 1.08 13.00
C PRO A 41 15.03 0.46 11.64
N VAL A 42 15.35 1.34 10.69
CA VAL A 42 15.74 0.94 9.34
C VAL A 42 17.03 0.11 9.38
N TRP A 43 17.14 -0.85 8.47
CA TRP A 43 18.27 -1.79 8.42
C TRP A 43 19.52 -1.21 7.75
N TRP A 44 19.42 -0.01 7.15
CA TRP A 44 20.55 0.70 6.55
C TRP A 44 21.19 1.70 7.52
N SER A 45 22.48 1.97 7.32
CA SER A 45 23.31 2.82 8.20
C SER A 45 23.83 4.09 7.52
N ASP A 46 23.44 4.35 6.27
CA ASP A 46 23.90 5.49 5.47
C ASP A 46 23.28 6.85 5.87
N GLY A 47 22.41 6.85 6.89
CA GLY A 47 21.74 8.05 7.37
C GLY A 47 20.52 8.47 6.55
N ALA A 48 20.12 7.70 5.53
CA ALA A 48 18.92 8.00 4.76
C ALA A 48 17.67 7.95 5.67
N PRO A 49 16.70 8.87 5.47
CA PRO A 49 15.52 8.95 6.32
C PRO A 49 14.56 7.76 6.08
N ASP A 50 13.85 7.32 7.12
CA ASP A 50 12.72 6.41 6.95
C ASP A 50 11.54 7.14 6.29
N LEU A 51 11.26 6.76 5.04
CA LEU A 51 10.16 7.32 4.24
C LEU A 51 8.86 6.50 4.37
N ASN A 52 8.80 5.51 5.25
CA ASN A 52 7.57 4.75 5.51
C ASN A 52 6.40 5.66 5.90
N ARG A 53 5.20 5.33 5.39
CA ARG A 53 3.95 6.06 5.65
C ARG A 53 3.98 7.53 5.18
N ARG A 54 4.94 7.93 4.35
CA ARG A 54 4.90 9.19 3.59
C ARG A 54 4.31 8.95 2.21
N LEU A 55 3.49 9.89 1.76
CA LEU A 55 3.02 9.92 0.37
C LEU A 55 4.22 10.18 -0.54
N VAL A 56 4.32 9.47 -1.66
CA VAL A 56 5.46 9.54 -2.59
C VAL A 56 5.75 10.97 -3.08
N ARG A 57 4.72 11.78 -3.32
CA ARG A 57 4.86 13.21 -3.68
C ARG A 57 5.56 14.06 -2.61
N ASN A 58 5.62 13.58 -1.38
CA ASN A 58 6.28 14.23 -0.24
C ASN A 58 7.63 13.58 0.08
N THR A 59 8.20 12.82 -0.85
CA THR A 59 9.52 12.19 -0.72
C THR A 59 10.42 12.59 -1.89
N PRO A 60 11.74 12.38 -1.77
CA PRO A 60 12.68 12.62 -2.88
C PRO A 60 12.38 11.80 -4.15
N TYR A 61 11.48 10.81 -4.08
CA TYR A 61 11.07 9.98 -5.21
C TYR A 61 9.89 10.56 -6.01
N ALA A 62 9.45 11.78 -5.70
CA ALA A 62 8.29 12.41 -6.33
C ALA A 62 8.42 12.48 -7.86
N ASP A 63 9.53 13.03 -8.36
CA ASP A 63 9.72 13.27 -9.81
C ASP A 63 9.84 11.95 -10.59
N TRP A 64 10.58 10.99 -10.04
CA TRP A 64 10.68 9.65 -10.60
C TRP A 64 9.31 8.96 -10.67
N TYR A 65 8.52 9.03 -9.59
CA TYR A 65 7.19 8.42 -9.55
C TYR A 65 6.22 9.06 -10.54
N ALA A 66 6.26 10.39 -10.70
CA ALA A 66 5.43 11.10 -11.68
C ALA A 66 5.74 10.67 -13.12
N GLY A 67 7.01 10.36 -13.43
CA GLY A 67 7.41 9.80 -14.72
C GLY A 67 6.77 8.44 -15.01
N LEU A 68 6.59 7.59 -13.99
CA LEU A 68 5.97 6.26 -14.16
C LEU A 68 4.47 6.32 -14.47
N GLU A 69 3.74 7.35 -14.01
CA GLU A 69 2.33 7.52 -14.35
C GLU A 69 2.16 7.86 -15.83
N SER A 70 3.06 8.68 -16.38
CA SER A 70 3.08 9.05 -17.79
C SER A 70 3.32 7.83 -18.71
N GLU A 71 4.17 6.90 -18.28
CA GLU A 71 4.41 5.63 -18.99
C GLU A 71 3.23 4.65 -18.87
N GLN A 72 2.59 4.56 -17.70
CA GLN A 72 1.43 3.69 -17.48
C GLN A 72 0.18 4.14 -18.24
N ASP A 73 -0.05 5.45 -18.38
CA ASP A 73 -1.18 5.95 -19.16
C ASP A 73 -1.00 5.64 -20.66
N GLY A 74 0.22 5.75 -21.19
CA GLY A 74 0.55 5.29 -22.54
C GLY A 74 0.49 3.76 -22.73
N ALA A 75 0.64 2.99 -21.65
CA ALA A 75 0.48 1.53 -21.67
C ALA A 75 -0.99 1.09 -21.58
N ARG A 76 -1.83 1.81 -20.81
CA ARG A 76 -3.29 1.59 -20.72
C ARG A 76 -4.01 1.95 -22.02
N ASP A 77 -3.53 2.96 -22.73
CA ASP A 77 -4.07 3.38 -24.03
C ASP A 77 -3.76 2.35 -25.15
N ARG A 78 -2.75 1.49 -24.96
CA ARG A 78 -2.40 0.40 -25.89
C ARG A 78 -3.25 -0.86 -25.72
N THR A 79 -4.52 -0.72 -25.37
CA THR A 79 -5.44 -1.87 -25.35
C THR A 79 -5.79 -2.22 -26.80
N GLU A 80 -5.09 -3.22 -27.35
CA GLU A 80 -5.29 -3.79 -28.69
C GLU A 80 -6.78 -4.08 -28.97
N PRO A 81 -7.36 -3.63 -30.09
CA PRO A 81 -8.71 -4.02 -30.48
C PRO A 81 -8.67 -5.42 -31.12
N GLY A 82 -9.35 -6.38 -30.49
CA GLY A 82 -9.90 -7.56 -31.16
C GLY A 82 -9.13 -8.86 -30.99
N ASP A 83 -9.31 -9.51 -29.83
CA ASP A 83 -9.33 -10.97 -29.79
C ASP A 83 -10.80 -11.40 -29.88
N THR A 84 -11.26 -11.69 -31.09
CA THR A 84 -12.59 -12.26 -31.33
C THR A 84 -12.41 -13.77 -31.37
N PRO A 85 -13.03 -14.57 -30.48
CA PRO A 85 -12.97 -16.01 -30.61
C PRO A 85 -13.87 -16.41 -31.79
N GLU A 86 -13.27 -16.96 -32.83
CA GLU A 86 -13.98 -17.60 -33.93
C GLU A 86 -14.47 -18.99 -33.50
N VAL A 87 -15.68 -19.33 -33.97
CA VAL A 87 -16.62 -20.39 -33.55
C VAL A 87 -16.14 -21.83 -33.74
#